data_AF-A0A9P8RT85-F1
#
_entry.id   AF-A0A9P8RT85-F1
#
_cell.length_a   1.000
_cell.length_b   1.000
_cell.length_c   1.000
_cell.angle_alpha   90.00
_cell.angle_beta   90.00
_cell.angle_gamma   90.00
#
_symmetry.space_group_name_H-M   'P 1'
#
loop_
_entity.id
_entity.type
_entity.pdbx_description
1 polymer ?
#
loop_
_entity_poly.entity_id
_entity_poly.type
_entity_poly.pdbx_seq_one_letter_code
_entity_poly.pdbx_strand_id
1 'polypeptide(L)'
;MSDPRPTLWGTAQAETFVKTVALLRQLNDTPASPAENSIEDFAARLHDQAERSMTITQERDLVEYLSFLTAPTRDPKRVTAVCVEESDTGGSMTVRLAANYGDLGAAKEGLEKIAEVLTRAENEDHGSAETVDVDVERRHEGLSRLLAVLAR
;
A
#
# COMPACT_ATOMS: atom_id res chain seq x y z
N MET A 1 -57.50 -9.47 24.13
CA MET A 1 -57.44 -8.99 22.73
C MET A 1 -56.19 -8.13 22.63
N SER A 2 -55.11 -8.69 22.09
CA SER A 2 -53.79 -8.04 22.04
C SER A 2 -53.64 -7.24 20.75
N ASP A 3 -53.23 -5.98 20.90
CA ASP A 3 -52.85 -5.06 19.84
C ASP A 3 -51.75 -5.63 18.93
N PRO A 4 -51.85 -5.50 17.59
CA PRO A 4 -50.73 -5.75 16.71
C PRO A 4 -49.82 -4.51 16.70
N ARG A 5 -48.60 -4.64 17.25
CA ARG A 5 -47.58 -3.59 17.15
C ARG A 5 -47.20 -3.39 15.66
N PRO A 6 -47.05 -2.16 15.18
CA PRO A 6 -46.57 -1.92 13.82
C PRO A 6 -45.09 -2.29 13.74
N THR A 7 -44.76 -3.30 12.93
CA THR A 7 -43.37 -3.60 12.56
C THR A 7 -42.84 -2.44 11.72
N LEU A 8 -41.91 -1.69 12.31
CA LEU A 8 -41.36 -0.40 11.83
C LEU A 8 -40.49 -0.48 10.55
N TRP A 9 -40.48 -1.61 9.86
CA TRP A 9 -39.77 -1.77 8.59
C TRP A 9 -40.73 -2.27 7.53
N GLY A 10 -41.05 -1.41 6.57
CA GLY A 10 -41.83 -1.79 5.41
C GLY A 10 -41.12 -2.91 4.65
N THR A 11 -41.85 -3.91 4.21
CA THR A 11 -41.33 -5.07 3.45
C THR A 11 -40.49 -4.66 2.23
N ALA A 12 -40.78 -3.49 1.64
CA ALA A 12 -40.01 -2.89 0.56
C ALA A 12 -38.57 -2.52 0.94
N GLN A 13 -38.30 -2.12 2.20
CA GLN A 13 -36.95 -1.82 2.71
C GLN A 13 -36.13 -3.09 2.94
N ALA A 14 -36.78 -4.20 3.31
CA ALA A 14 -36.11 -5.49 3.48
C ALA A 14 -35.65 -6.07 2.13
N GLU A 15 -36.47 -5.95 1.09
CA GLU A 15 -36.12 -6.44 -0.24
C GLU A 15 -34.97 -5.65 -0.88
N THR A 16 -34.98 -4.32 -0.73
CA THR A 16 -33.87 -3.46 -1.20
C THR A 16 -32.58 -3.70 -0.42
N PHE A 17 -32.69 -3.96 0.89
CA PHE A 17 -31.53 -4.34 1.71
C PHE A 17 -30.90 -5.64 1.23
N VAL A 18 -31.69 -6.70 1.01
CA VAL A 18 -31.20 -8.00 0.54
C VAL A 18 -30.54 -7.89 -0.83
N LYS A 19 -31.14 -7.13 -1.76
CA LYS A 19 -30.54 -6.89 -3.09
C LYS A 19 -29.23 -6.13 -3.01
N THR A 20 -29.15 -5.12 -2.15
CA THR A 20 -27.92 -4.33 -1.94
C THR A 20 -26.81 -5.19 -1.33
N VAL A 21 -27.12 -6.01 -0.32
CA VAL A 21 -26.15 -6.92 0.29
C VAL A 21 -25.67 -7.99 -0.70
N ALA A 22 -26.56 -8.54 -1.52
CA ALA A 22 -26.21 -9.51 -2.56
C ALA A 22 -25.30 -8.89 -3.64
N LEU A 23 -25.62 -7.68 -4.09
CA LEU A 23 -24.81 -6.94 -5.07
C LEU A 23 -23.43 -6.60 -4.50
N LEU A 24 -23.35 -6.12 -3.25
CA LEU A 24 -22.10 -5.86 -2.56
C LEU A 24 -21.24 -7.12 -2.44
N ARG A 25 -21.85 -8.27 -2.10
CA ARG A 25 -21.15 -9.55 -2.04
C ARG A 25 -20.64 -10.01 -3.41
N GLN A 26 -21.35 -9.70 -4.48
CA GLN A 26 -20.97 -10.06 -5.84
C GLN A 26 -19.87 -9.14 -6.41
N LEU A 27 -19.87 -7.87 -6.01
CA LEU A 27 -18.91 -6.86 -6.46
C LEU A 27 -17.64 -6.80 -5.61
N ASN A 28 -17.70 -7.34 -4.39
CA ASN A 28 -16.57 -7.34 -3.48
C ASN A 28 -15.90 -8.71 -3.53
N ASP A 29 -14.76 -8.79 -4.21
CA ASP A 29 -13.80 -9.87 -3.99
C ASP A 29 -13.43 -9.82 -2.51
N THR A 30 -14.01 -10.73 -1.73
CA THR A 30 -13.79 -10.74 -0.28
C THR A 30 -12.29 -10.99 -0.11
N PRO A 31 -11.51 -10.03 0.43
CA PRO A 31 -10.10 -10.27 0.64
C PRO A 31 -9.98 -11.49 1.54
N ALA A 32 -8.95 -12.31 1.29
CA ALA A 32 -8.67 -13.47 2.12
C ALA A 32 -8.75 -13.07 3.59
N SER A 33 -9.37 -13.91 4.42
CA SER A 33 -9.45 -13.64 5.86
C SER A 33 -8.05 -13.29 6.36
N PRO A 34 -7.91 -12.21 7.17
CA PRO A 34 -6.61 -11.78 7.63
C PRO A 34 -5.92 -12.95 8.30
N ALA A 35 -4.78 -13.36 7.75
CA ALA A 35 -3.96 -14.40 8.34
C ALA A 35 -3.37 -13.85 9.65
N GLU A 36 -3.29 -14.70 10.66
CA GLU A 36 -2.61 -14.36 11.90
C GLU A 36 -1.12 -14.17 11.60
N ASN A 37 -0.58 -13.00 11.96
CA ASN A 37 0.84 -12.74 11.78
C ASN A 37 1.60 -13.61 12.80
N SER A 38 2.22 -14.69 12.33
CA SER A 38 3.03 -15.56 13.19
C SER A 38 4.19 -14.77 13.79
N ILE A 39 4.20 -14.67 15.12
CA ILE A 39 5.30 -14.04 15.86
C ILE A 39 6.58 -14.87 15.69
N GLU A 40 6.46 -16.17 15.47
CA GLU A 40 7.57 -17.09 15.24
C GLU A 40 8.23 -16.82 13.89
N ASP A 41 7.43 -16.55 12.84
CA ASP A 41 7.95 -16.14 11.53
C ASP A 41 8.62 -14.77 11.63
N PHE A 42 8.02 -13.84 12.39
CA PHE A 42 8.61 -12.54 12.64
C PHE A 42 9.93 -12.65 13.42
N ALA A 43 10.00 -13.52 14.43
CA ALA A 43 11.20 -13.76 15.23
C ALA A 43 12.30 -14.47 14.44
N ALA A 44 11.94 -15.38 13.52
CA ALA A 44 12.87 -16.01 12.59
C ALA A 44 13.48 -14.97 11.63
N ARG A 45 12.66 -14.09 11.04
CA ARG A 45 13.12 -12.95 10.22
C ARG A 45 13.95 -11.95 11.03
N LEU A 46 13.66 -11.81 12.33
CA LEU A 46 14.48 -10.99 13.22
C LEU A 46 15.86 -11.61 13.49
N HIS A 47 15.98 -12.94 13.46
CA HIS A 47 17.25 -13.61 13.65
C HIS A 47 18.19 -13.41 12.45
N ASP A 48 17.62 -13.32 11.24
CA ASP A 48 18.31 -12.87 10.02
C ASP A 48 18.70 -11.38 10.05
N GLN A 49 18.27 -10.57 11.04
CA GLN A 49 18.78 -9.20 11.18
C GLN A 49 20.30 -9.14 11.45
N ALA A 50 20.94 -10.25 11.81
CA ALA A 50 22.39 -10.31 11.87
C ALA A 50 23.06 -10.20 10.48
N GLU A 51 22.32 -10.48 9.39
CA GLU A 51 22.78 -10.40 7.99
C GLU A 51 22.25 -9.15 7.26
N ARG A 52 21.41 -8.34 7.92
CA ARG A 52 20.82 -7.14 7.33
C ARG A 52 21.83 -6.01 7.25
N SER A 53 22.01 -5.43 6.06
CA SER A 53 22.94 -4.30 5.86
C SER A 53 22.36 -2.98 6.37
N MET A 54 21.02 -2.82 6.37
CA MET A 54 20.33 -1.63 6.85
C MET A 54 19.65 -1.82 8.21
N THR A 55 19.95 -0.89 9.10
CA THR A 55 19.21 -0.74 10.36
C THR A 55 17.82 -0.13 10.12
N ILE A 56 16.87 -0.42 11.02
CA ILE A 56 15.51 0.16 10.99
C ILE A 56 15.56 1.70 10.97
N THR A 57 16.53 2.31 11.66
CA THR A 57 16.70 3.78 11.66
C THR A 57 17.07 4.29 10.28
N GLN A 58 17.98 3.61 9.58
CA GLN A 58 18.37 3.98 8.21
C GLN A 58 17.19 3.82 7.24
N GLU A 59 16.40 2.75 7.36
CA GLU A 59 15.19 2.57 6.55
C GLU A 59 14.19 3.70 6.77
N ARG A 60 13.96 4.07 8.03
CA ARG A 60 13.05 5.17 8.38
C ARG A 60 13.52 6.49 7.76
N ASP A 61 14.81 6.81 7.89
CA ASP A 61 15.37 8.05 7.37
C ASP A 61 15.30 8.06 5.83
N LEU A 62 15.53 6.91 5.19
CA LEU A 62 15.41 6.76 3.74
C LEU A 62 13.95 6.95 3.28
N VAL A 63 12.99 6.33 3.96
CA VAL A 63 11.55 6.55 3.73
C VAL A 63 11.19 8.03 3.87
N GLU A 64 11.71 8.73 4.88
CA GLU A 64 11.45 10.15 5.07
C GLU A 64 11.94 10.97 3.86
N TYR A 65 13.18 10.77 3.41
CA TYR A 65 13.73 11.47 2.25
C TYR A 65 12.97 11.15 0.96
N LEU A 66 12.67 9.88 0.71
CA LEU A 66 11.93 9.49 -0.47
C LEU A 66 10.49 10.01 -0.44
N SER A 67 9.86 10.06 0.73
CA SER A 67 8.52 10.65 0.89
C SER A 67 8.51 12.13 0.52
N PHE A 68 9.56 12.87 0.87
CA PHE A 68 9.71 14.27 0.48
C PHE A 68 9.88 14.42 -1.03
N LEU A 69 10.72 13.60 -1.67
CA LEU A 69 10.98 13.67 -3.10
C LEU A 69 9.77 13.27 -3.96
N THR A 70 8.95 12.35 -3.45
CA THR A 70 7.81 11.75 -4.16
C THR A 70 6.47 12.43 -3.86
N ALA A 71 6.47 13.54 -3.10
CA ALA A 71 5.30 14.36 -2.83
C ALA A 71 5.30 15.61 -3.75
N PRO A 72 4.92 15.49 -5.04
CA PRO A 72 5.00 16.59 -6.00
C PRO A 72 3.97 17.70 -5.74
N THR A 73 3.08 17.53 -4.76
CA THR A 73 1.89 18.35 -4.59
C THR A 73 1.59 18.63 -3.13
N ARG A 74 1.06 19.83 -2.87
CA ARG A 74 0.51 20.22 -1.56
C ARG A 74 -0.97 19.90 -1.42
N ASP A 75 -1.55 19.21 -2.40
CA ASP A 75 -2.96 18.81 -2.38
C ASP A 75 -3.17 17.68 -1.36
N PRO A 76 -3.95 17.90 -0.28
CA PRO A 76 -4.20 16.88 0.74
C PRO A 76 -5.00 15.68 0.20
N LYS A 77 -5.58 15.76 -1.00
CA LYS A 77 -6.23 14.63 -1.67
C LYS A 77 -5.27 13.72 -2.42
N ARG A 78 -4.01 14.13 -2.59
CA ARG A 78 -2.96 13.38 -3.29
C ARG A 78 -1.85 13.03 -2.30
N VAL A 79 -2.12 11.99 -1.53
CA VAL A 79 -1.23 11.45 -0.51
C VAL A 79 -0.48 10.28 -1.13
N THR A 80 0.85 10.39 -1.17
CA THR A 80 1.77 9.32 -1.54
C THR A 80 2.27 8.64 -0.28
N ALA A 81 2.23 7.31 -0.25
CA ALA A 81 2.90 6.47 0.72
C ALA A 81 4.14 5.86 0.08
N VAL A 82 5.24 5.83 0.83
CA VAL A 82 6.51 5.25 0.43
C VAL A 82 6.90 4.19 1.44
N CYS A 83 7.38 3.05 0.95
CA CYS A 83 7.93 1.97 1.75
C CYS A 83 9.27 1.55 1.16
N VAL A 84 10.22 1.26 2.02
CA VAL A 84 11.54 0.74 1.68
C VAL A 84 11.69 -0.59 2.38
N GLU A 85 12.14 -1.60 1.65
CA GLU A 85 12.42 -2.93 2.18
C GLU A 85 13.72 -3.44 1.58
N GLU A 86 14.68 -3.77 2.45
CA GLU A 86 15.85 -4.53 2.06
C GLU A 86 15.49 -6.01 1.85
N SER A 87 16.04 -6.63 0.81
CA SER A 87 15.88 -8.06 0.55
C SER A 87 16.45 -8.90 1.68
N ASP A 88 15.88 -10.10 1.89
CA ASP A 88 16.37 -11.06 2.87
C ASP A 88 17.83 -11.50 2.60
N THR A 89 18.35 -11.27 1.38
CA THR A 89 19.73 -11.58 0.98
C THR A 89 20.71 -10.40 1.06
N GLY A 90 20.25 -9.21 1.47
CA GLY A 90 21.07 -8.01 1.67
C GLY A 90 21.65 -7.34 0.41
N GLY A 91 21.46 -7.92 -0.79
CA GLY A 91 22.04 -7.40 -2.05
C GLY A 91 21.08 -6.59 -2.93
N SER A 92 19.85 -6.36 -2.46
CA SER A 92 18.87 -5.54 -3.18
C SER A 92 17.92 -4.82 -2.24
N MET A 93 17.39 -3.71 -2.73
CA MET A 93 16.42 -2.86 -2.02
C MET A 93 15.20 -2.62 -2.91
N THR A 94 14.01 -2.81 -2.34
CA THR A 94 12.75 -2.51 -3.01
C THR A 94 12.13 -1.25 -2.43
N VAL A 95 11.78 -0.31 -3.30
CA VAL A 95 11.01 0.89 -2.96
C VAL A 95 9.61 0.75 -3.52
N ARG A 96 8.59 0.79 -2.65
CA ARG A 96 7.18 0.74 -3.06
C ARG A 96 6.53 2.11 -2.90
N LEU A 97 5.82 2.53 -3.94
CA LEU A 97 5.06 3.77 -3.99
C LEU A 97 3.58 3.46 -4.14
N ALA A 98 2.77 4.06 -3.30
CA ALA A 98 1.32 4.00 -3.42
C ALA A 98 0.72 5.40 -3.31
N ALA A 99 -0.29 5.70 -4.12
CA ALA A 99 -1.03 6.95 -4.00
C ALA A 99 -2.53 6.69 -4.03
N ASN A 100 -3.26 7.47 -3.24
CA ASN A 100 -4.72 7.47 -3.24
C ASN A 100 -5.30 8.11 -4.52
N TYR A 101 -4.58 9.06 -5.13
CA TYR A 101 -5.01 9.75 -6.34
C TYR A 101 -3.84 10.37 -7.10
N GLY A 102 -3.95 10.41 -8.43
CA GLY A 102 -2.98 11.03 -9.32
C GLY A 102 -1.92 10.08 -9.86
N ASP A 103 -1.11 10.61 -10.79
CA ASP A 103 -0.06 9.85 -11.45
C ASP A 103 1.23 9.84 -10.62
N LEU A 104 1.80 8.63 -10.46
CA LEU A 104 3.10 8.39 -9.81
C LEU A 104 4.23 8.19 -10.82
N GLY A 105 3.96 8.24 -12.13
CA GLY A 105 4.96 7.99 -13.18
C GLY A 105 6.21 8.87 -13.05
N ALA A 106 6.03 10.18 -12.84
CA ALA A 106 7.16 11.10 -12.67
C ALA A 106 7.96 10.82 -11.39
N ALA A 107 7.30 10.42 -10.30
CA ALA A 107 7.96 10.06 -9.05
C ALA A 107 8.75 8.75 -9.20
N LYS A 108 8.17 7.76 -9.89
CA LYS A 108 8.84 6.50 -10.23
C LYS A 108 10.08 6.75 -11.08
N GLU A 109 9.94 7.48 -12.18
CA GLU A 109 11.06 7.78 -13.10
C GLU A 109 12.18 8.55 -12.38
N GLY A 110 11.83 9.49 -11.51
CA GLY A 110 12.81 10.21 -10.70
C GLY A 110 13.57 9.29 -9.75
N LEU A 111 12.88 8.36 -9.10
CA LEU A 111 13.50 7.38 -8.21
C LEU A 111 14.33 6.34 -8.97
N GLU A 112 13.88 5.87 -10.13
CA GLU A 112 14.66 4.97 -11.00
C GLU A 112 15.98 5.63 -11.42
N LYS A 113 15.98 6.93 -11.73
CA LYS A 113 17.21 7.68 -12.02
C LYS A 113 18.13 7.80 -10.81
N ILE A 114 17.57 8.05 -9.61
CA ILE A 114 18.36 8.10 -8.38
C ILE A 114 19.00 6.74 -8.11
N ALA A 115 18.21 5.66 -8.21
CA ALA A 115 18.67 4.28 -8.09
C ALA A 115 19.79 3.96 -9.07
N GLU A 116 19.63 4.30 -10.35
CA GLU A 116 20.65 4.08 -11.39
C GLU A 116 21.97 4.79 -11.05
N VAL A 117 21.91 6.05 -10.60
CA VAL A 117 23.10 6.81 -10.21
C VAL A 117 23.79 6.19 -9.00
N LEU A 118 23.03 5.76 -7.99
CA LEU A 118 23.57 5.13 -6.78
C LEU A 118 24.22 3.77 -7.11
N THR A 119 23.51 2.90 -7.83
CA THR A 119 24.05 1.61 -8.29
C THR A 119 25.31 1.80 -9.14
N ARG A 120 25.35 2.82 -9.99
CA ARG A 120 26.55 3.10 -10.79
C ARG A 120 27.73 3.55 -9.93
N ALA A 121 27.50 4.44 -8.96
CA ALA A 121 28.55 4.90 -8.05
C ALA A 121 29.13 3.74 -7.23
N GLU A 122 28.29 2.82 -6.76
CA GLU A 122 28.68 1.59 -6.07
C GLU A 122 29.59 0.70 -6.95
N ASN A 123 29.17 0.47 -8.20
CA ASN A 123 29.89 -0.39 -9.15
C ASN A 123 31.25 0.17 -9.57
N GLU A 124 31.37 1.50 -9.68
CA GLU A 124 32.64 2.17 -9.98
C GLU A 124 33.65 2.06 -8.83
N ASP A 125 33.18 1.82 -7.60
CA ASP A 125 34.00 1.82 -6.38
C ASP A 125 34.26 0.40 -5.83
N HIS A 126 33.35 -0.58 -6.02
CA HIS A 126 33.42 -1.90 -5.33
C HIS A 126 33.20 -3.17 -6.19
N GLY A 127 32.90 -3.08 -7.49
CA GLY A 127 32.87 -4.26 -8.39
C GLY A 127 31.83 -5.36 -8.09
N SER A 128 30.92 -5.14 -7.13
CA SER A 128 29.78 -6.01 -6.82
C SER A 128 28.47 -5.30 -7.19
N ALA A 129 27.57 -6.01 -7.87
CA ALA A 129 26.35 -5.42 -8.43
C ALA A 129 25.17 -5.56 -7.44
N GLU A 130 24.83 -4.48 -6.75
CA GLU A 130 23.60 -4.35 -5.98
C GLU A 130 22.51 -3.67 -6.83
N THR A 131 21.25 -4.09 -6.65
CA THR A 131 20.12 -3.63 -7.49
C THR A 131 19.02 -2.99 -6.66
N VAL A 132 18.48 -1.87 -7.14
CA VAL A 132 17.34 -1.19 -6.52
C VAL A 132 16.13 -1.22 -7.46
N ASP A 133 15.03 -1.82 -7.01
CA ASP A 133 13.78 -1.94 -7.76
C ASP A 133 12.71 -0.98 -7.23
N VAL A 134 11.99 -0.31 -8.14
CA VAL A 134 10.92 0.65 -7.80
C VAL A 134 9.57 0.17 -8.31
N ASP A 135 8.70 -0.21 -7.39
CA ASP A 135 7.35 -0.68 -7.67
C ASP A 135 6.29 0.40 -7.38
N VAL A 136 5.26 0.46 -8.24
CA VAL A 136 4.15 1.42 -8.12
C VAL A 136 2.83 0.68 -8.03
N GLU A 137 2.17 0.77 -6.88
CA GLU A 137 0.83 0.22 -6.68
C GLU A 137 -0.23 1.33 -6.78
N ARG A 138 -1.14 1.22 -7.75
CA ARG A 138 -2.27 2.15 -7.91
C ARG A 138 -3.54 1.53 -7.40
N ARG A 139 -4.19 2.15 -6.40
CA ARG A 139 -5.59 1.84 -6.10
C ARG A 139 -6.49 2.60 -7.06
N HIS A 140 -7.20 1.85 -7.92
CA HIS A 140 -8.11 2.37 -8.94
C HIS A 140 -9.17 3.34 -8.36
N GLU A 141 -9.38 4.47 -9.05
CA GLU A 141 -10.36 5.54 -8.72
C GLU A 141 -11.83 5.09 -8.59
N GLY A 142 -12.13 3.81 -8.87
CA GLY A 142 -13.49 3.26 -8.81
C GLY A 142 -14.10 3.30 -7.41
N LEU A 143 -13.29 3.16 -6.35
CA LEU A 143 -13.77 3.16 -4.97
C LEU A 143 -14.15 4.55 -4.46
N SER A 144 -13.50 5.62 -4.96
CA SER A 144 -13.83 7.00 -4.56
C SER A 144 -15.16 7.48 -5.14
N ARG A 145 -15.53 7.05 -6.37
CA ARG A 145 -16.83 7.36 -6.95
C ARG A 145 -17.97 6.61 -6.24
N LEU A 146 -17.72 5.38 -5.79
CA LEU A 146 -18.69 4.56 -5.05
C LEU A 146 -18.96 5.12 -3.65
N LEU A 147 -17.92 5.59 -2.95
CA LEU A 147 -18.07 6.28 -1.66
C LEU A 147 -18.80 7.64 -1.78
N ALA A 148 -18.61 8.36 -2.88
CA ALA A 148 -19.31 9.64 -3.12
C ALA A 148 -20.80 9.46 -3.47
N VAL A 149 -21.18 8.32 -4.10
CA VAL A 149 -22.58 7.98 -4.40
C VAL A 149 -23.30 7.44 -3.17
N LEU A 150 -22.61 6.74 -2.27
CA LEU A 150 -23.18 6.23 -1.02
C LEU A 150 -23.30 7.28 0.10
N ALA A 151 -22.72 8.47 -0.08
CA ALA A 151 -22.78 9.59 0.87
C ALA A 151 -23.84 10.66 0.52
N ARG A 152 -24.80 10.35 -0.35
CA ARG A 152 -25.95 11.22 -0.70
C ARG A 152 -27.28 10.60 -0.31
#